data_AF-A0A9D4V2M6-F1
#
_entry.id   AF-A0A9D4V2M6-F1
#
_cell.length_a   1.000
_cell.length_b   1.000
_cell.length_c   1.000
_cell.angle_alpha   90.00
_cell.angle_beta   90.00
_cell.angle_gamma   90.00
#
_symmetry.space_group_name_H-M   'P 1'
#
loop_
_entity.id
_entity.type
_entity.pdbx_description
1 polymer ?
#
loop_
_entity_poly.entity_id
_entity_poly.type
_entity_poly.pdbx_seq_one_letter_code
_entity_poly.pdbx_strand_id
1 'polypeptide(L)'
;MGRKDAATSVDQHLAKEEILAGDGGGVGASHLKVTGCLLQRMGWWWNKIKVAVDWRSVAHASKVGLTLALVSLSVLLQDVFDKLGPNSVWAILTVVIIFEYTVGATLSKGLNRGLGTILATSLGLFVDYMANYIGASLEPFFVGFSVFVVGMMTTYIRFVPSMKAKYDYGVVVFLLTFCLVVISGYKVSDNIDVVFDRIVTVMVGVTICLLVSIFIFPIWAGDDLQDLVTKNFEGLADSLEECLKEYFGGVRKSCSVPSKICKDQPFDDKIYKGYRGVLISKQTEESLAIFASWEPRRGRCGCTYPWKALVELGAVLRHCAYAVSALHGCVLSEIQVHFMYSP
;
A
#
# COMPACT_ATOMS: atom_id res chain seq x y z
N MET A 1 52.42 68.44 -29.52
CA MET A 1 52.44 68.71 -28.07
C MET A 1 50.98 68.85 -27.61
N GLY A 2 50.50 67.97 -26.71
CA GLY A 2 49.21 67.94 -25.94
C GLY A 2 47.91 68.48 -26.59
N ARG A 3 46.79 67.76 -26.79
CA ARG A 3 46.01 66.79 -25.99
C ARG A 3 45.66 67.24 -24.56
N LYS A 4 44.36 67.10 -24.23
CA LYS A 4 43.62 67.37 -22.96
C LYS A 4 43.01 68.79 -23.02
N ASP A 5 41.71 69.02 -23.13
CA ASP A 5 40.61 68.55 -22.29
C ASP A 5 39.26 68.58 -23.03
N ALA A 6 38.60 67.43 -23.22
CA ALA A 6 37.19 67.36 -23.63
C ALA A 6 36.54 65.98 -23.37
N ALA A 7 37.24 65.05 -22.71
CA ALA A 7 36.83 63.65 -22.59
C ALA A 7 36.32 63.26 -21.18
N THR A 8 36.06 64.23 -20.29
CA THR A 8 35.76 63.93 -18.88
C THR A 8 34.36 64.33 -18.41
N SER A 9 33.49 64.90 -19.25
CA SER A 9 32.10 65.20 -18.85
C SER A 9 31.01 64.43 -19.58
N VAL A 10 31.34 63.66 -20.63
CA VAL A 10 30.35 62.82 -21.35
C VAL A 10 30.28 61.40 -20.76
N ASP A 11 31.39 60.87 -20.24
CA ASP A 11 31.45 59.51 -19.69
C ASP A 11 30.76 59.35 -18.32
N GLN A 12 30.57 60.43 -17.55
CA GLN A 12 29.85 60.37 -16.28
C GLN A 12 28.31 60.34 -16.42
N HIS A 13 27.78 60.74 -17.59
CA HIS A 13 26.34 60.64 -17.86
C HIS A 13 25.93 59.28 -18.44
N LEU A 14 26.82 58.60 -19.18
CA LEU A 14 26.57 57.25 -19.70
C LEU A 14 26.69 56.15 -18.62
N ALA A 15 27.55 56.34 -17.62
CA ALA A 15 27.68 55.38 -16.51
C ALA A 15 26.48 55.38 -15.54
N LYS A 16 25.57 56.37 -15.63
CA LYS A 16 24.40 56.47 -14.74
C LYS A 16 23.13 55.82 -15.32
N GLU A 17 23.08 55.56 -16.63
CA GLU A 17 21.99 54.80 -17.26
C GLU A 17 22.23 53.29 -17.26
N GLU A 18 23.48 52.81 -17.22
CA GLU A 18 23.76 51.36 -17.12
C GLU A 18 23.46 50.76 -15.73
N ILE A 19 23.36 51.57 -14.67
CA ILE A 19 23.06 51.07 -13.31
C ILE A 19 21.54 50.83 -13.11
N LEU A 20 20.67 51.36 -13.97
CA LEU A 20 19.22 51.13 -13.91
C LEU A 20 18.73 50.01 -14.86
N ALA A 21 19.61 49.42 -15.66
CA ALA A 21 19.29 48.30 -16.56
C ALA A 21 19.90 46.94 -16.12
N GLY A 22 20.64 46.90 -15.01
CA GLY A 22 21.49 45.77 -14.62
C GLY A 22 20.98 44.83 -13.51
N ASP A 23 19.85 45.11 -12.85
CA ASP A 23 19.43 44.33 -11.65
C ASP A 23 17.97 43.83 -11.70
N GLY A 24 17.56 43.27 -12.85
CA GLY A 24 16.24 42.64 -13.01
C GLY A 24 16.25 41.25 -13.67
N GLY A 25 17.42 40.74 -14.08
CA GLY A 25 17.51 39.58 -14.97
C GLY A 25 17.79 38.22 -14.31
N GLY A 26 18.21 38.18 -13.04
CA GLY A 26 18.67 36.93 -12.40
C GLY A 26 17.59 36.12 -11.67
N VAL A 27 16.60 36.80 -11.09
CA VAL A 27 15.55 36.17 -10.27
C VAL A 27 14.40 35.64 -11.13
N GLY A 28 14.02 36.35 -12.21
CA GLY A 28 12.93 35.93 -13.11
C GLY A 28 13.25 34.67 -13.92
N ALA A 29 14.48 34.54 -14.43
CA ALA A 29 14.88 33.40 -15.27
C ALA A 29 15.04 32.09 -14.49
N SER A 30 15.43 32.18 -13.22
CA SER A 30 15.52 31.03 -12.31
C SER A 30 14.12 30.62 -11.79
N HIS A 31 13.24 31.57 -11.49
CA HIS A 31 11.85 31.29 -11.12
C HIS A 31 11.05 30.67 -12.28
N LEU A 32 11.20 31.18 -13.52
CA LEU A 32 10.52 30.61 -14.70
C LEU A 32 10.96 29.16 -14.99
N LYS A 33 12.25 28.85 -14.78
CA LYS A 33 12.76 27.48 -14.93
C LYS A 33 12.22 26.54 -13.85
N VAL A 34 12.10 27.00 -12.60
CA VAL A 34 11.52 26.21 -11.51
C VAL A 34 10.02 25.99 -11.72
N THR A 35 9.27 27.01 -12.11
CA THR A 35 7.83 26.87 -12.42
C THR A 35 7.57 26.02 -13.65
N GLY A 36 8.41 26.15 -14.70
CA GLY A 36 8.34 25.30 -15.88
C GLY A 36 8.62 23.83 -15.56
N CYS A 37 9.62 23.58 -14.71
CA CYS A 37 9.95 22.23 -14.24
C CYS A 37 8.84 21.64 -13.36
N LEU A 38 8.20 22.44 -12.49
CA LEU A 38 7.05 22.03 -11.68
C LEU A 38 5.82 21.73 -12.53
N LEU A 39 5.49 22.58 -13.51
CA LEU A 39 4.37 22.37 -14.44
C LEU A 39 4.59 21.15 -15.33
N GLN A 40 5.82 20.92 -15.77
CA GLN A 40 6.18 19.73 -16.54
C GLN A 40 6.12 18.46 -15.68
N ARG A 41 6.53 18.54 -14.40
CA ARG A 41 6.37 17.45 -13.42
C ARG A 41 4.90 17.18 -13.11
N MET A 42 4.08 18.22 -12.98
CA MET A 42 2.64 18.12 -12.79
C MET A 42 1.94 17.56 -14.02
N GLY A 43 2.34 17.96 -15.23
CA GLY A 43 1.85 17.41 -16.50
C GLY A 43 2.25 15.95 -16.70
N TRP A 44 3.46 15.58 -16.33
CA TRP A 44 3.93 14.19 -16.35
C TRP A 44 3.20 13.33 -15.31
N TRP A 45 2.98 13.88 -14.10
CA TRP A 45 2.11 13.28 -13.08
C TRP A 45 0.68 13.11 -13.61
N TRP A 46 0.11 14.13 -14.23
CA TRP A 46 -1.24 14.10 -14.81
C TRP A 46 -1.38 13.06 -15.92
N ASN A 47 -0.38 12.91 -16.79
CA ASN A 47 -0.38 11.88 -17.83
C ASN A 47 -0.25 10.48 -17.23
N LYS A 48 0.57 10.30 -16.18
CA LYS A 48 0.61 9.03 -15.43
C LYS A 48 -0.71 8.71 -14.74
N ILE A 49 -1.40 9.71 -14.19
CA ILE A 49 -2.72 9.54 -13.57
C ILE A 49 -3.75 9.13 -14.63
N LYS A 50 -3.79 9.83 -15.78
CA LYS A 50 -4.72 9.53 -16.88
C LYS A 50 -4.60 8.11 -17.44
N VAL A 51 -3.37 7.57 -17.51
CA VAL A 51 -3.12 6.21 -18.01
C VAL A 51 -3.54 5.12 -17.01
N ALA A 52 -3.84 5.47 -15.75
CA ALA A 52 -4.17 4.53 -14.68
C ALA A 52 -5.62 4.62 -14.16
N VAL A 53 -6.52 5.34 -14.85
CA VAL A 53 -7.91 5.53 -14.40
C VAL A 53 -8.78 4.34 -14.80
N ASP A 54 -8.69 3.27 -14.02
CA ASP A 54 -9.64 2.16 -14.08
C ASP A 54 -10.98 2.56 -13.42
N TRP A 55 -12.11 2.09 -13.96
CA TRP A 55 -13.43 2.29 -13.33
C TRP A 55 -13.45 1.86 -11.84
N ARG A 56 -12.76 0.76 -11.51
CA ARG A 56 -12.69 0.24 -10.15
C ARG A 56 -11.97 1.21 -9.19
N SER A 57 -10.93 1.92 -9.64
CA SER A 57 -10.20 2.88 -8.80
C SER A 57 -11.01 4.14 -8.55
N VAL A 58 -11.75 4.62 -9.56
CA VAL A 58 -12.71 5.74 -9.40
C VAL A 58 -13.84 5.36 -8.46
N ALA A 59 -14.41 4.16 -8.63
CA ALA A 59 -15.45 3.65 -7.74
C ALA A 59 -14.93 3.57 -6.30
N HIS A 60 -13.73 3.02 -6.07
CA HIS A 60 -13.12 2.96 -4.74
C HIS A 60 -12.90 4.36 -4.13
N ALA A 61 -12.30 5.30 -4.87
CA ALA A 61 -12.07 6.66 -4.39
C ALA A 61 -13.40 7.37 -4.02
N SER A 62 -14.44 7.19 -4.83
CA SER A 62 -15.76 7.75 -4.56
C SER A 62 -16.38 7.19 -3.27
N LYS A 63 -16.19 5.89 -2.97
CA LYS A 63 -16.65 5.28 -1.73
C LYS A 63 -15.94 5.83 -0.51
N VAL A 64 -14.63 6.00 -0.59
CA VAL A 64 -13.84 6.58 0.51
C VAL A 64 -14.35 8.00 0.79
N GLY A 65 -14.51 8.82 -0.25
CA GLY A 65 -15.07 10.17 -0.13
C GLY A 65 -16.48 10.17 0.47
N LEU A 66 -17.36 9.29 0.01
CA LEU A 66 -18.72 9.14 0.53
C LEU A 66 -18.72 8.70 2.00
N THR A 67 -17.85 7.76 2.38
CA THR A 67 -17.73 7.27 3.77
C THR A 67 -17.25 8.38 4.69
N LEU A 68 -16.24 9.15 4.27
CA LEU A 68 -15.78 10.31 5.01
C LEU A 68 -16.88 11.35 5.16
N ALA A 69 -17.63 11.64 4.10
CA ALA A 69 -18.76 12.57 4.16
C ALA A 69 -19.85 12.07 5.12
N LEU A 70 -20.19 10.78 5.09
CA LEU A 70 -21.19 10.18 6.00
C LEU A 70 -20.73 10.19 7.45
N VAL A 71 -19.45 9.89 7.70
CA VAL A 71 -18.88 9.91 9.06
C VAL A 71 -18.79 11.34 9.58
N SER A 72 -18.31 12.28 8.77
CA SER A 72 -18.33 13.71 9.11
C SER A 72 -19.75 14.20 9.36
N LEU A 73 -20.73 13.83 8.54
CA LEU A 73 -22.13 14.19 8.76
C LEU A 73 -22.66 13.58 10.07
N SER A 74 -22.33 12.31 10.37
CA SER A 74 -22.73 11.66 11.62
C SER A 74 -22.13 12.34 12.86
N VAL A 75 -20.93 12.91 12.73
CA VAL A 75 -20.26 13.68 13.78
C VAL A 75 -20.86 15.08 13.88
N LEU A 76 -21.27 15.70 12.77
CA LEU A 76 -21.82 17.07 12.74
C LEU A 76 -23.29 17.15 13.16
N LEU A 77 -24.03 16.04 13.16
CA LEU A 77 -25.37 15.99 13.73
C LEU A 77 -25.27 16.27 15.24
N GLN A 78 -25.84 17.41 15.64
CA GLN A 78 -25.66 18.07 16.94
C GLN A 78 -25.87 17.16 18.15
N ASP A 79 -26.83 16.22 18.07
CA ASP A 79 -27.14 15.25 19.14
C ASP A 79 -26.00 14.24 19.43
N VAL A 80 -25.11 14.02 18.47
CA VAL A 80 -23.96 13.11 18.55
C VAL A 80 -22.73 13.91 19.02
N PHE A 81 -22.52 15.13 18.50
CA PHE A 81 -21.37 15.95 18.84
C PHE A 81 -21.36 16.41 20.30
N ASP A 82 -22.50 16.83 20.83
CA ASP A 82 -22.64 17.35 22.21
C ASP A 82 -22.31 16.28 23.26
N LYS A 83 -22.34 14.99 22.89
CA LYS A 83 -21.95 13.86 23.75
C LYS A 83 -20.55 13.33 23.50
N LEU A 84 -19.95 13.56 22.33
CA LEU A 84 -18.70 12.88 21.90
C LEU A 84 -17.45 13.77 21.93
N GLY A 85 -17.60 15.10 22.05
CA GLY A 85 -16.49 16.02 22.32
C GLY A 85 -15.26 15.87 21.38
N PRO A 86 -14.01 16.05 21.89
CA PRO A 86 -12.79 15.95 21.09
C PRO A 86 -12.48 14.51 20.60
N ASN A 87 -13.23 13.49 21.06
CA ASN A 87 -13.01 12.10 20.67
C ASN A 87 -13.54 11.78 19.26
N SER A 88 -14.35 12.67 18.67
CA SER A 88 -14.89 12.55 17.31
C SER A 88 -13.83 12.36 16.21
N VAL A 89 -12.61 12.88 16.41
CA VAL A 89 -11.47 12.69 15.49
C VAL A 89 -11.15 11.21 15.27
N TRP A 90 -11.37 10.35 16.27
CA TRP A 90 -11.11 8.91 16.16
C TRP A 90 -12.03 8.20 15.17
N ALA A 91 -13.25 8.70 14.95
CA ALA A 91 -14.16 8.14 13.96
C ALA A 91 -13.62 8.37 12.53
N ILE A 92 -13.23 9.61 12.23
CA ILE A 92 -12.67 9.99 10.92
C ILE A 92 -11.33 9.28 10.70
N LEU A 93 -10.44 9.28 11.70
CA LEU A 93 -9.16 8.59 11.63
C LEU A 93 -9.35 7.08 11.38
N THR A 94 -10.36 6.47 11.99
CA THR A 94 -10.65 5.05 11.78
C THR A 94 -10.99 4.77 10.33
N VAL A 95 -11.86 5.56 9.71
CA VAL A 95 -12.22 5.42 8.29
C VAL A 95 -10.97 5.47 7.41
N VAL A 96 -10.13 6.50 7.58
CA VAL A 96 -8.91 6.67 6.77
C VAL A 96 -7.95 5.49 6.90
N ILE A 97 -7.84 4.90 8.09
CA ILE A 97 -6.89 3.81 8.34
C ILE A 97 -7.41 2.44 7.87
N ILE A 98 -8.72 2.18 8.02
CA ILE A 98 -9.28 0.84 7.77
C ILE A 98 -9.77 0.66 6.34
N PHE A 99 -10.13 1.74 5.63
CA PHE A 99 -10.69 1.64 4.29
C PHE A 99 -9.60 1.18 3.32
N GLU A 100 -9.81 0.01 2.73
CA GLU A 100 -8.89 -0.63 1.82
C GLU A 100 -9.54 -0.86 0.46
N TYR A 101 -8.71 -1.16 -0.54
CA TYR A 101 -9.19 -1.33 -1.92
C TYR A 101 -10.25 -2.42 -2.06
N THR A 102 -10.08 -3.54 -1.36
CA THR A 102 -11.01 -4.67 -1.36
C THR A 102 -11.88 -4.71 -0.10
N VAL A 103 -13.06 -5.33 -0.23
CA VAL A 103 -14.00 -5.53 0.89
C VAL A 103 -13.37 -6.42 1.95
N GLY A 104 -12.73 -7.55 1.57
CA GLY A 104 -12.06 -8.44 2.52
C GLY A 104 -10.96 -7.77 3.34
N ALA A 105 -10.16 -6.90 2.70
CA ALA A 105 -9.14 -6.13 3.41
C ALA A 105 -9.77 -5.13 4.40
N THR A 106 -10.81 -4.41 3.98
CA THR A 106 -11.55 -3.47 4.82
C THR A 106 -12.23 -4.17 6.00
N LEU A 107 -12.84 -5.33 5.77
CA LEU A 107 -13.43 -6.19 6.80
C LEU A 107 -12.38 -6.65 7.81
N SER A 108 -11.25 -7.18 7.34
CA SER A 108 -10.19 -7.65 8.22
C SER A 108 -9.63 -6.52 9.09
N LYS A 109 -9.36 -5.34 8.52
CA LYS A 109 -8.88 -4.18 9.28
C LYS A 109 -9.93 -3.60 10.21
N GLY A 110 -11.18 -3.46 9.76
CA GLY A 110 -12.29 -2.95 10.56
C GLY A 110 -12.58 -3.82 11.78
N LEU A 111 -12.67 -5.14 11.60
CA LEU A 111 -12.86 -6.08 12.71
C LEU A 111 -11.65 -6.09 13.66
N ASN A 112 -10.43 -6.10 13.13
CA ASN A 112 -9.21 -6.02 13.93
C ASN A 112 -9.12 -4.69 14.71
N ARG A 113 -9.58 -3.57 14.14
CA ARG A 113 -9.67 -2.27 14.83
C ARG A 113 -10.64 -2.33 16.00
N GLY A 114 -11.86 -2.81 15.75
CA GLY A 114 -12.92 -2.89 16.76
C GLY A 114 -12.51 -3.80 17.92
N LEU A 115 -12.12 -5.04 17.61
CA LEU A 115 -11.68 -6.02 18.61
C LEU A 115 -10.44 -5.55 19.37
N GLY A 116 -9.44 -5.00 18.67
CA GLY A 116 -8.24 -4.46 19.30
C GLY A 116 -8.56 -3.31 20.27
N THR A 117 -9.51 -2.44 19.92
CA THR A 117 -9.91 -1.32 20.77
C THR A 117 -10.66 -1.80 22.01
N ILE A 118 -11.61 -2.72 21.85
CA ILE A 118 -12.39 -3.29 22.97
C ILE A 118 -11.47 -4.03 23.94
N LEU A 119 -10.59 -4.91 23.44
CA LEU A 119 -9.65 -5.65 24.28
C LEU A 119 -8.66 -4.74 25.00
N ALA A 120 -8.18 -3.68 24.33
CA ALA A 120 -7.23 -2.75 24.90
C ALA A 120 -7.85 -1.86 25.98
N THR A 121 -9.07 -1.38 25.74
CA THR A 121 -9.81 -0.57 26.71
C THR A 121 -10.23 -1.40 27.93
N SER A 122 -10.69 -2.63 27.73
CA SER A 122 -11.02 -3.53 28.85
C SER A 122 -9.80 -3.86 29.70
N LEU A 123 -8.65 -4.16 29.08
CA LEU A 123 -7.42 -4.43 29.82
C LEU A 123 -6.86 -3.16 30.47
N GLY A 124 -6.97 -2.00 29.81
CA GLY A 124 -6.55 -0.72 30.35
C GLY A 124 -7.32 -0.34 31.62
N LEU A 125 -8.65 -0.45 31.59
CA LEU A 125 -9.51 -0.23 32.76
C LEU A 125 -9.22 -1.22 33.88
N PHE A 126 -8.91 -2.48 33.55
CA PHE A 126 -8.50 -3.48 34.54
C PHE A 126 -7.18 -3.10 35.24
N VAL A 127 -6.19 -2.63 34.47
CA VAL A 127 -4.92 -2.14 35.03
C VAL A 127 -5.14 -0.91 35.91
N ASP A 128 -5.96 0.03 35.46
CA ASP A 128 -6.32 1.24 36.22
C ASP A 128 -6.98 0.89 37.56
N TYR A 129 -7.96 -0.02 37.55
CA TYR A 129 -8.61 -0.53 38.75
C TYR A 129 -7.61 -1.19 39.72
N MET A 130 -6.71 -2.03 39.21
CA MET A 130 -5.70 -2.68 40.04
C MET A 130 -4.67 -1.70 40.60
N ALA A 131 -4.28 -0.69 39.82
CA ALA A 131 -3.32 0.33 40.26
C ALA A 131 -3.89 1.14 41.44
N ASN A 132 -5.17 1.52 41.36
CA ASN A 132 -5.90 2.20 42.43
C ASN A 132 -6.02 1.35 43.70
N TYR A 133 -6.15 0.02 43.57
CA TYR A 133 -6.24 -0.90 44.71
C TYR A 133 -4.90 -1.02 45.49
N ILE A 134 -3.77 -0.96 44.80
CA ILE A 134 -2.43 -1.09 45.42
C ILE A 134 -2.04 0.18 46.20
N GLY A 135 -2.58 1.33 45.81
CA GLY A 135 -2.40 2.61 46.49
C GLY A 135 -1.44 3.58 45.79
N ALA A 136 -1.65 4.87 46.04
CA ALA A 136 -1.08 5.98 45.28
C ALA A 136 0.47 5.99 45.19
N SER A 137 1.18 5.45 46.19
CA SER A 137 2.65 5.43 46.19
C SER A 137 3.25 4.45 45.18
N LEU A 138 2.54 3.36 44.84
CA LEU A 138 3.02 2.30 43.95
C LEU A 138 2.30 2.30 42.59
N GLU A 139 1.23 3.07 42.45
CA GLU A 139 0.44 3.21 41.23
C GLU A 139 1.28 3.49 39.98
N PRO A 140 2.23 4.46 39.96
CA PRO A 140 3.00 4.77 38.74
C PRO A 140 3.95 3.63 38.34
N PHE A 141 4.50 2.91 39.33
CA PHE A 141 5.38 1.77 39.10
C PHE A 141 4.61 0.59 38.51
N PHE A 142 3.41 0.30 39.04
CA PHE A 142 2.55 -0.76 38.54
C PHE A 142 2.07 -0.47 37.11
N VAL A 143 1.64 0.78 36.86
CA VAL A 143 1.26 1.24 35.52
C VAL A 143 2.43 1.10 34.53
N GLY A 144 3.62 1.59 34.88
CA GLY A 144 4.81 1.46 34.04
C GLY A 144 5.18 0.01 33.74
N PHE A 145 5.12 -0.86 34.76
CA PHE A 145 5.39 -2.29 34.60
C PHE A 145 4.36 -2.97 33.68
N SER A 146 3.08 -2.64 33.79
CA SER A 146 2.03 -3.17 32.93
C SER A 146 2.26 -2.82 31.44
N VAL A 147 2.66 -1.57 31.16
CA VAL A 147 2.99 -1.11 29.81
C VAL A 147 4.19 -1.86 29.26
N PHE A 148 5.23 -2.08 30.08
CA PHE A 148 6.39 -2.87 29.70
C PHE A 148 6.01 -4.31 29.34
N VAL A 149 5.24 -5.00 30.20
CA VAL A 149 4.85 -6.40 29.97
C VAL A 149 3.96 -6.54 28.74
N VAL A 150 2.94 -5.71 28.59
CA VAL A 150 2.03 -5.75 27.44
C VAL A 150 2.77 -5.36 26.16
N GLY A 151 3.65 -4.36 26.19
CA GLY A 151 4.50 -3.97 25.07
C GLY A 151 5.44 -5.08 24.62
N MET A 152 6.07 -5.77 25.56
CA MET A 152 6.93 -6.92 25.28
C MET A 152 6.12 -8.08 24.67
N MET A 153 4.98 -8.44 25.25
CA MET A 153 4.15 -9.55 24.75
C MET A 153 3.57 -9.28 23.37
N THR A 154 3.02 -8.08 23.15
CA THR A 154 2.49 -7.71 21.83
C THR A 154 3.59 -7.69 20.76
N THR A 155 4.78 -7.18 21.09
CA THR A 155 5.93 -7.20 20.18
C THR A 155 6.40 -8.63 19.88
N TYR A 156 6.43 -9.51 20.88
CA TYR A 156 6.77 -10.92 20.69
C TYR A 156 5.77 -11.64 19.78
N ILE A 157 4.46 -11.44 19.99
CA ILE A 157 3.39 -12.03 19.16
C ILE A 157 3.54 -11.63 17.68
N ARG A 158 4.02 -10.41 17.39
CA ARG A 158 4.23 -9.94 16.00
C ARG A 158 5.34 -10.67 15.26
N PHE A 159 6.26 -11.34 15.96
CA PHE A 159 7.25 -12.19 15.30
C PHE A 159 6.69 -13.53 14.85
N VAL A 160 5.51 -13.94 15.35
CA VAL A 160 4.85 -15.18 14.94
C VAL A 160 4.20 -14.99 13.56
N PRO A 161 4.64 -15.68 12.49
CA PRO A 161 4.17 -15.45 11.13
C PRO A 161 2.66 -15.59 10.96
N SER A 162 2.06 -16.58 11.63
CA SER A 162 0.61 -16.83 11.59
C SER A 162 -0.22 -15.68 12.16
N MET A 163 0.27 -15.03 13.21
CA MET A 163 -0.38 -13.87 13.81
C MET A 163 -0.11 -12.62 12.98
N LYS A 164 1.13 -12.44 12.51
CA LYS A 164 1.52 -11.30 11.67
C LYS A 164 0.71 -11.22 10.38
N ALA A 165 0.49 -12.35 9.72
CA ALA A 165 -0.21 -12.38 8.43
C ALA A 165 -1.69 -11.93 8.53
N LYS A 166 -2.35 -12.19 9.66
CA LYS A 166 -3.81 -11.96 9.81
C LYS A 166 -4.17 -10.80 10.75
N TYR A 167 -3.34 -10.55 11.76
CA TYR A 167 -3.70 -9.73 12.91
C TYR A 167 -2.67 -8.65 13.24
N ASP A 168 -1.59 -8.46 12.46
CA ASP A 168 -0.54 -7.46 12.77
C ASP A 168 -1.13 -6.06 13.02
N TYR A 169 -2.06 -5.63 12.17
CA TYR A 169 -2.79 -4.37 12.35
C TYR A 169 -3.53 -4.32 13.69
N GLY A 170 -4.27 -5.38 14.04
CA GLY A 170 -5.02 -5.46 15.30
C GLY A 170 -4.12 -5.41 16.54
N VAL A 171 -2.97 -6.09 16.50
CA VAL A 171 -1.99 -6.07 17.60
C VAL A 171 -1.40 -4.67 17.79
N VAL A 172 -1.08 -3.97 16.71
CA VAL A 172 -0.59 -2.57 16.78
C VAL A 172 -1.65 -1.64 17.34
N VAL A 173 -2.90 -1.75 16.85
CA VAL A 173 -4.01 -0.94 17.37
C VAL A 173 -4.28 -1.23 18.84
N PHE A 174 -4.26 -2.50 19.24
CA PHE A 174 -4.43 -2.91 20.62
C PHE A 174 -3.36 -2.27 21.51
N LEU A 175 -2.08 -2.40 21.16
CA LEU A 175 -0.99 -1.84 21.94
C LEU A 175 -1.10 -0.31 22.06
N LEU A 176 -1.32 0.39 20.94
CA LEU A 176 -1.47 1.85 20.95
C LEU A 176 -2.66 2.28 21.79
N THR A 177 -3.79 1.58 21.67
CA THR A 177 -5.01 1.91 22.43
C THR A 177 -4.79 1.67 23.92
N PHE A 178 -4.16 0.55 24.29
CA PHE A 178 -3.87 0.18 25.67
C PHE A 178 -2.96 1.23 26.33
N CYS A 179 -1.84 1.58 25.70
CA CYS A 179 -0.94 2.62 26.20
C CYS A 179 -1.67 3.96 26.36
N LEU A 180 -2.49 4.35 25.39
CA LEU A 180 -3.26 5.60 25.47
C LEU A 180 -4.29 5.57 26.61
N VAL A 181 -4.99 4.45 26.82
CA VAL A 181 -6.00 4.31 27.89
C VAL A 181 -5.33 4.35 29.25
N VAL A 182 -4.26 3.59 29.48
CA VAL A 182 -3.57 3.54 30.76
C VAL A 182 -2.90 4.89 31.11
N ILE A 183 -2.31 5.58 30.12
CA ILE A 183 -1.69 6.90 30.34
C ILE A 183 -2.73 8.00 30.56
N SER A 184 -3.85 7.97 29.82
CA SER A 184 -4.95 8.92 30.04
C SER A 184 -5.63 8.64 31.38
N GLY A 185 -5.74 7.36 31.73
CA GLY A 185 -6.18 6.79 33.00
C GLY A 185 -5.54 7.46 34.20
N TYR A 186 -4.21 7.48 34.17
CA TYR A 186 -3.39 8.09 35.20
C TYR A 186 -3.52 9.63 35.31
N LYS A 187 -3.97 10.32 34.24
CA LYS A 187 -3.98 11.81 34.19
C LYS A 187 -5.35 12.44 34.46
N VAL A 188 -6.43 11.72 34.24
CA VAL A 188 -7.80 12.26 34.26
C VAL A 188 -8.64 11.40 35.22
N SER A 189 -9.47 12.01 36.05
CA SER A 189 -10.28 11.29 37.05
C SER A 189 -11.53 10.60 36.45
N ASP A 190 -12.01 11.06 35.29
CA ASP A 190 -13.19 10.52 34.58
C ASP A 190 -12.80 9.59 33.42
N ASN A 191 -12.13 8.49 33.74
CA ASN A 191 -11.58 7.56 32.73
C ASN A 191 -12.64 6.77 31.98
N ILE A 192 -13.78 6.50 32.60
CA ILE A 192 -14.79 5.59 32.05
C ILE A 192 -15.49 6.23 30.85
N ASP A 193 -15.93 7.48 30.97
CA ASP A 193 -16.65 8.18 29.90
C ASP A 193 -15.76 8.40 28.67
N VAL A 194 -14.50 8.81 28.89
CA VAL A 194 -13.52 8.98 27.80
C VAL A 194 -13.24 7.66 27.08
N VAL A 195 -13.14 6.55 27.82
CA VAL A 195 -12.97 5.22 27.24
C VAL A 195 -14.21 4.79 26.46
N PHE A 196 -15.40 5.03 26.99
CA PHE A 196 -16.66 4.67 26.34
C PHE A 196 -16.85 5.44 25.03
N ASP A 197 -16.62 6.75 25.03
CA ASP A 197 -16.65 7.60 23.84
C ASP A 197 -15.71 7.08 22.76
N ARG A 198 -14.52 6.62 23.15
CA ARG A 198 -13.55 6.07 22.21
C ARG A 198 -14.03 4.76 21.58
N ILE A 199 -14.64 3.86 22.36
CA ILE A 199 -15.21 2.63 21.84
C ILE A 199 -16.35 2.97 20.86
N VAL A 200 -17.28 3.85 21.26
CA VAL A 200 -18.43 4.25 20.45
C VAL A 200 -17.98 4.91 19.15
N THR A 201 -17.10 5.91 19.19
CA THR A 201 -16.60 6.60 17.97
C THR A 201 -15.91 5.65 17.01
N VAL A 202 -15.06 4.74 17.50
CA VAL A 202 -14.39 3.72 16.65
C VAL A 202 -15.42 2.77 16.06
N MET A 203 -16.38 2.29 16.84
CA MET A 203 -17.41 1.36 16.36
C MET A 203 -18.35 2.00 15.32
N VAL A 204 -18.70 3.27 15.48
CA VAL A 204 -19.46 4.03 14.47
C VAL A 204 -18.66 4.12 13.17
N GLY A 205 -17.38 4.51 13.25
CA GLY A 205 -16.50 4.59 12.08
C GLY A 205 -16.34 3.25 11.36
N VAL A 206 -16.12 2.15 12.11
CA VAL A 206 -16.06 0.79 11.56
C VAL A 206 -17.38 0.41 10.90
N THR A 207 -18.51 0.66 11.56
CA THR A 207 -19.84 0.27 11.05
C THR A 207 -20.15 0.97 9.73
N ILE A 208 -20.01 2.31 9.66
CA ILE A 208 -20.29 3.06 8.44
C ILE A 208 -19.35 2.62 7.30
N CYS A 209 -18.07 2.41 7.60
CA CYS A 209 -17.08 1.94 6.63
C CYS A 209 -17.42 0.56 6.05
N LEU A 210 -17.80 -0.39 6.92
CA LEU A 210 -18.20 -1.73 6.49
C LEU A 210 -19.49 -1.71 5.66
N LEU A 211 -20.48 -0.92 6.07
CA LEU A 211 -21.72 -0.75 5.29
C LEU A 211 -21.43 -0.21 3.89
N VAL A 212 -20.66 0.88 3.77
CA VAL A 212 -20.34 1.47 2.47
C VAL A 212 -19.53 0.51 1.60
N SER A 213 -18.50 -0.14 2.16
CA SER A 213 -17.65 -1.06 1.40
C SER A 213 -18.40 -2.27 0.85
N ILE A 214 -19.36 -2.82 1.60
CA ILE A 214 -20.17 -3.98 1.20
C ILE A 214 -21.28 -3.58 0.21
N PHE A 215 -22.01 -2.49 0.47
CA PHE A 215 -23.21 -2.15 -0.30
C PHE A 215 -22.94 -1.31 -1.55
N ILE A 216 -21.86 -0.53 -1.59
CA ILE A 216 -21.56 0.35 -2.73
C ILE A 216 -20.49 -0.31 -3.60
N PHE A 217 -20.86 -0.79 -4.78
CA PHE A 217 -19.99 -1.39 -5.81
C PHE A 217 -18.87 -2.33 -5.27
N PRO A 218 -19.18 -3.39 -4.51
CA PRO A 218 -18.17 -4.17 -3.79
C PRO A 218 -17.07 -4.73 -4.70
N ILE A 219 -15.81 -4.54 -4.30
CA ILE A 219 -14.61 -5.07 -4.98
C ILE A 219 -14.07 -6.21 -4.12
N TRP A 220 -14.16 -7.44 -4.62
CA TRP A 220 -13.84 -8.65 -3.87
C TRP A 220 -12.40 -9.10 -4.10
N ALA A 221 -11.69 -9.40 -3.02
CA ALA A 221 -10.34 -9.96 -3.07
C ALA A 221 -10.33 -11.38 -3.67
N GLY A 222 -11.42 -12.14 -3.48
CA GLY A 222 -11.57 -13.46 -4.08
C GLY A 222 -11.59 -13.45 -5.61
N ASP A 223 -12.27 -12.47 -6.21
CA ASP A 223 -12.31 -12.27 -7.67
C ASP A 223 -10.92 -11.87 -8.18
N ASP A 224 -10.27 -10.92 -7.51
CA ASP A 224 -8.91 -10.47 -7.86
C ASP A 224 -7.88 -11.61 -7.75
N LEU A 225 -8.04 -12.54 -6.79
CA LEU A 225 -7.19 -13.73 -6.68
C LEU A 225 -7.37 -14.67 -7.87
N GLN A 226 -8.62 -14.92 -8.30
CA GLN A 226 -8.90 -15.77 -9.45
C GLN A 226 -8.38 -15.16 -10.75
N ASP A 227 -8.60 -13.85 -10.94
CA ASP A 227 -8.06 -13.09 -12.08
C ASP A 227 -6.53 -13.14 -12.10
N LEU A 228 -5.88 -13.01 -10.94
CA LEU A 228 -4.42 -13.09 -10.83
C LEU A 228 -3.89 -14.48 -11.19
N VAL A 229 -4.50 -15.54 -10.66
CA VAL A 229 -4.10 -16.92 -10.96
C VAL A 229 -4.27 -17.21 -12.45
N THR A 230 -5.38 -16.76 -13.05
CA THR A 230 -5.64 -16.93 -14.49
C THR A 230 -4.60 -16.21 -15.34
N LYS A 231 -4.28 -14.96 -15.00
CA LYS A 231 -3.21 -14.20 -15.67
C LYS A 231 -1.84 -14.85 -15.53
N ASN A 232 -1.56 -15.47 -14.37
CA ASN A 232 -0.32 -16.20 -14.18
C ASN A 232 -0.25 -17.46 -15.05
N PHE A 233 -1.36 -18.18 -15.25
CA PHE A 233 -1.43 -19.29 -16.21
C PHE A 233 -1.18 -18.81 -17.65
N GLU A 234 -1.90 -17.79 -18.10
CA GLU A 234 -1.78 -17.23 -19.46
C GLU A 234 -0.38 -16.71 -19.71
N GLY A 235 0.16 -15.89 -18.79
CA GLY A 235 1.51 -15.35 -18.91
C GLY A 235 2.59 -16.43 -18.94
N LEU A 236 2.42 -17.53 -18.19
CA LEU A 236 3.34 -18.65 -18.22
C LEU A 236 3.23 -19.46 -19.52
N ALA A 237 2.01 -19.69 -20.01
CA ALA A 237 1.76 -20.40 -21.26
C ALA A 237 2.33 -19.62 -22.45
N ASP A 238 2.10 -18.31 -22.52
CA ASP A 238 2.64 -17.43 -23.54
C ASP A 238 4.18 -17.43 -23.53
N SER A 239 4.79 -17.31 -22.35
CA SER A 239 6.26 -17.40 -22.21
C SER A 239 6.79 -18.75 -22.68
N LEU A 240 6.13 -19.85 -22.35
CA LEU A 240 6.55 -21.18 -22.78
C LEU A 240 6.41 -21.34 -24.30
N GLU A 241 5.30 -20.90 -24.89
CA GLU A 241 5.06 -20.98 -26.34
C GLU A 241 6.11 -20.17 -27.11
N GLU A 242 6.41 -18.95 -26.66
CA GLU A 242 7.40 -18.08 -27.27
C GLU A 242 8.82 -18.66 -27.15
N CYS A 243 9.17 -19.21 -25.98
CA CYS A 243 10.45 -19.89 -25.77
C CYS A 243 10.61 -21.14 -26.66
N LEU A 244 9.55 -21.93 -26.85
CA LEU A 244 9.57 -23.07 -27.77
C LEU A 244 9.68 -22.64 -29.24
N LYS A 245 9.00 -21.57 -29.65
CA LYS A 245 9.13 -21.00 -31.00
C LYS A 245 10.56 -20.58 -31.29
N GLU A 246 11.21 -19.92 -30.34
CA GLU A 246 12.61 -19.50 -30.48
C GLU A 246 13.55 -20.71 -30.52
N TYR A 247 13.37 -21.69 -29.63
CA TYR A 247 14.14 -22.93 -29.61
C TYR A 247 14.07 -23.69 -30.95
N PHE A 248 12.88 -24.01 -31.44
CA PHE A 248 12.70 -24.71 -32.72
C PHE A 248 13.02 -23.83 -33.94
N GLY A 249 12.91 -22.51 -33.81
CA GLY A 249 13.32 -21.54 -34.83
C GLY A 249 14.84 -21.47 -34.98
N GLY A 250 15.58 -21.48 -33.87
CA GLY A 250 17.04 -21.54 -33.83
C GLY A 250 17.59 -22.84 -34.40
N VAL A 251 16.94 -23.98 -34.14
CA VAL A 251 17.29 -25.27 -34.75
C VAL A 251 17.16 -25.22 -36.28
N ARG A 252 16.11 -24.56 -36.82
CA ARG A 252 15.93 -24.39 -38.27
C ARG A 252 16.93 -23.43 -38.91
N LYS A 253 17.31 -22.36 -38.21
CA LYS A 253 18.29 -21.37 -38.69
C LYS A 253 19.73 -21.85 -38.63
N SER A 254 20.06 -22.81 -37.75
CA SER A 254 21.42 -23.37 -37.67
C SER A 254 21.84 -24.20 -38.90
N CYS A 255 20.89 -24.58 -39.76
CA CYS A 255 21.20 -25.08 -41.11
C CYS A 255 21.72 -23.99 -42.07
N SER A 256 21.77 -22.72 -41.66
CA SER A 256 22.34 -21.60 -42.41
C SER A 256 23.15 -20.68 -41.48
N VAL A 257 24.47 -20.86 -41.48
CA VAL A 257 25.57 -20.04 -40.91
C VAL A 257 25.18 -18.89 -39.95
N PRO A 258 25.59 -18.92 -38.65
CA PRO A 258 25.20 -17.90 -37.69
C PRO A 258 26.17 -16.71 -37.71
N SER A 259 25.62 -15.49 -37.83
CA SER A 259 26.28 -14.29 -37.32
C SER A 259 25.22 -13.26 -36.96
N LYS A 260 24.90 -13.18 -35.67
CA LYS A 260 24.50 -11.94 -34.98
C LYS A 260 24.31 -12.25 -33.51
N ILE A 261 25.36 -11.90 -32.76
CA ILE A 261 25.32 -11.68 -31.31
C ILE A 261 24.13 -10.76 -31.02
N CYS A 262 23.08 -11.31 -30.38
CA CYS A 262 21.89 -10.56 -29.99
C CYS A 262 22.29 -9.40 -29.06
N LYS A 263 22.03 -8.17 -29.54
CA LYS A 263 22.21 -6.91 -28.81
C LYS A 263 20.91 -6.41 -28.19
N ASP A 264 19.93 -7.28 -27.98
CA ASP A 264 18.69 -6.90 -27.29
C ASP A 264 18.81 -7.24 -25.80
N GLN A 265 18.58 -6.23 -24.97
CA GLN A 265 18.73 -6.34 -23.52
C GLN A 265 17.73 -7.38 -22.96
N PRO A 266 18.16 -8.31 -22.09
CA PRO A 266 17.32 -9.39 -21.55
C PRO A 266 16.18 -8.93 -20.62
N PHE A 267 16.00 -7.61 -20.44
CA PHE A 267 15.02 -7.03 -19.52
C PHE A 267 13.70 -6.67 -20.18
N ASP A 268 13.62 -6.56 -21.51
CA ASP A 268 12.39 -6.17 -22.21
C ASP A 268 11.71 -7.33 -22.97
N ASP A 269 12.30 -8.54 -22.91
CA ASP A 269 11.77 -9.74 -23.55
C ASP A 269 10.40 -10.11 -22.98
N LYS A 270 9.45 -10.32 -23.89
CA LYS A 270 8.09 -10.76 -23.58
C LYS A 270 8.10 -12.10 -22.83
N ILE A 271 9.06 -12.98 -23.16
CA ILE A 271 9.32 -14.25 -22.45
C ILE A 271 9.64 -13.99 -20.97
N TYR A 272 10.60 -13.11 -20.67
CA TYR A 272 11.00 -12.78 -19.29
C TYR A 272 9.84 -12.20 -18.48
N LYS A 273 9.05 -11.29 -19.07
CA LYS A 273 7.92 -10.65 -18.39
C LYS A 273 6.85 -11.65 -17.94
N GLY A 274 6.51 -12.65 -18.76
CA GLY A 274 5.45 -13.61 -18.44
C GLY A 274 5.80 -14.50 -17.24
N TYR A 275 6.90 -15.26 -17.29
CA TYR A 275 7.28 -16.13 -16.17
C TYR A 275 7.74 -15.37 -14.93
N ARG A 276 8.34 -14.17 -15.07
CA ARG A 276 8.72 -13.34 -13.92
C ARG A 276 7.51 -12.91 -13.11
N GLY A 277 6.40 -12.54 -13.77
CA GLY A 277 5.15 -12.17 -13.10
C GLY A 277 4.68 -13.25 -12.13
N VAL A 278 4.76 -14.51 -12.56
CA VAL A 278 4.44 -15.69 -11.74
C VAL A 278 5.43 -15.88 -10.59
N LEU A 279 6.73 -15.66 -10.82
CA LEU A 279 7.74 -15.82 -9.76
C LEU A 279 7.56 -14.80 -8.61
N ILE A 280 7.10 -13.59 -8.92
CA ILE A 280 6.91 -12.52 -7.93
C ILE A 280 5.51 -12.48 -7.31
N SER A 281 4.55 -13.26 -7.82
CA SER A 281 3.13 -13.20 -7.40
C SER A 281 2.84 -13.83 -6.04
N LYS A 282 3.79 -14.53 -5.41
CA LYS A 282 3.55 -15.28 -4.17
C LYS A 282 2.94 -14.43 -3.06
N GLN A 283 3.48 -13.24 -2.82
CA GLN A 283 3.00 -12.37 -1.73
C GLN A 283 1.59 -11.80 -2.02
N THR A 284 1.30 -11.48 -3.29
CA THR A 284 -0.01 -10.98 -3.68
C THR A 284 -1.07 -12.07 -3.61
N GLU A 285 -0.74 -13.29 -4.04
CA GLU A 285 -1.62 -14.48 -3.89
C GLU A 285 -1.95 -14.77 -2.42
N GLU A 286 -0.93 -14.82 -1.55
CA GLU A 286 -1.10 -15.11 -0.12
C GLU A 286 -1.94 -14.02 0.59
N SER A 287 -1.69 -12.75 0.29
CA SER A 287 -2.46 -11.63 0.89
C SER A 287 -3.91 -11.60 0.41
N LEU A 288 -4.16 -11.77 -0.89
CA LEU A 288 -5.52 -11.84 -1.44
C LEU A 288 -6.29 -13.04 -0.89
N ALA A 289 -5.65 -14.20 -0.72
CA ALA A 289 -6.28 -15.38 -0.11
C ALA A 289 -6.66 -15.14 1.36
N ILE A 290 -5.84 -14.41 2.12
CA ILE A 290 -6.18 -14.00 3.49
C ILE A 290 -7.38 -13.06 3.46
N PHE A 291 -7.37 -12.01 2.63
CA PHE A 291 -8.50 -11.08 2.55
C PHE A 291 -9.80 -11.75 2.09
N ALA A 292 -9.73 -12.63 1.08
CA ALA A 292 -10.88 -13.41 0.60
C ALA A 292 -11.47 -14.33 1.70
N SER A 293 -10.67 -14.74 2.69
CA SER A 293 -11.17 -15.53 3.82
C SER A 293 -12.03 -14.73 4.81
N TRP A 294 -11.93 -13.40 4.80
CA TRP A 294 -12.76 -12.49 5.62
C TRP A 294 -14.07 -12.08 4.93
N GLU A 295 -14.20 -12.37 3.64
CA GLU A 295 -15.36 -11.96 2.85
C GLU A 295 -16.58 -12.82 3.16
N PRO A 296 -17.80 -12.24 3.23
CA PRO A 296 -19.03 -13.02 3.33
C PRO A 296 -19.13 -14.03 2.19
N ARG A 297 -19.62 -15.24 2.52
CA ARG A 297 -19.73 -16.35 1.55
C ARG A 297 -20.56 -15.93 0.35
N ARG A 298 -19.91 -15.86 -0.82
CA ARG A 298 -20.54 -15.54 -2.09
C ARG A 298 -20.30 -16.68 -3.06
N GLY A 299 -21.34 -17.47 -3.32
CA GLY A 299 -21.30 -18.58 -4.28
C GLY A 299 -22.69 -19.13 -4.54
N ARG A 300 -22.98 -19.40 -5.83
CA ARG A 300 -24.29 -19.90 -6.31
C ARG A 300 -24.71 -21.25 -5.72
N CYS A 301 -23.76 -21.98 -5.12
CA CYS A 301 -23.96 -23.31 -4.52
C CYS A 301 -23.61 -23.38 -3.02
N GLY A 302 -23.38 -22.26 -2.32
CA GLY A 302 -23.05 -22.30 -0.88
C GLY A 302 -21.73 -23.01 -0.52
N CYS A 303 -20.97 -23.49 -1.49
CA CYS A 303 -19.68 -24.15 -1.28
C CYS A 303 -18.63 -23.14 -0.81
N THR A 304 -17.81 -23.54 0.17
CA THR A 304 -16.63 -22.80 0.61
C THR A 304 -15.64 -22.74 -0.55
N TYR A 305 -15.32 -21.54 -1.05
CA TYR A 305 -14.24 -21.39 -2.04
C TYR A 305 -12.92 -21.87 -1.44
N PRO A 306 -12.18 -22.77 -2.11
CA PRO A 306 -10.94 -23.31 -1.58
C PRO A 306 -9.79 -22.33 -1.85
N TRP A 307 -9.78 -21.17 -1.20
CA TRP A 307 -8.74 -20.15 -1.38
C TRP A 307 -7.32 -20.70 -1.20
N LYS A 308 -7.15 -21.67 -0.29
CA LYS A 308 -5.89 -22.40 -0.11
C LYS A 308 -5.47 -23.18 -1.35
N ALA A 309 -6.41 -23.82 -2.04
CA ALA A 309 -6.12 -24.59 -3.26
C ALA A 309 -5.66 -23.66 -4.39
N LEU A 310 -6.16 -22.42 -4.47
CA LEU A 310 -5.66 -21.43 -5.44
C LEU A 310 -4.22 -21.00 -5.14
N VAL A 311 -3.86 -20.86 -3.87
CA VAL A 311 -2.46 -20.56 -3.47
C VAL A 311 -1.55 -21.76 -3.73
N GLU A 312 -2.02 -22.98 -3.49
CA GLU A 312 -1.30 -24.22 -3.86
C GLU A 312 -1.10 -24.32 -5.37
N LEU A 313 -2.11 -23.96 -6.16
CA LEU A 313 -2.02 -23.90 -7.62
C LEU A 313 -0.97 -22.87 -8.07
N GLY A 314 -0.95 -21.69 -7.45
CA GLY A 314 0.11 -20.69 -7.65
C GLY A 314 1.51 -21.23 -7.31
N ALA A 315 1.62 -22.12 -6.32
CA ALA A 315 2.89 -22.78 -6.01
C ALA A 315 3.35 -23.72 -7.12
N VAL A 316 2.46 -24.54 -7.67
CA VAL A 316 2.76 -25.42 -8.81
C VAL A 316 3.14 -24.60 -10.05
N LEU A 317 2.40 -23.52 -10.34
CA LEU A 317 2.73 -22.59 -11.43
C LEU A 317 4.13 -22.02 -11.32
N ARG A 318 4.55 -21.62 -10.11
CA ARG A 318 5.91 -21.14 -9.86
C ARG A 318 6.97 -22.22 -10.12
N HIS A 319 6.69 -23.48 -9.79
CA HIS A 319 7.57 -24.60 -10.17
C HIS A 319 7.72 -24.74 -11.69
N CYS A 320 6.62 -24.63 -12.45
CA CYS A 320 6.68 -24.60 -13.90
C CYS A 320 7.43 -23.37 -14.43
N ALA A 321 7.26 -22.19 -13.82
CA ALA A 321 7.98 -20.98 -14.18
C ALA A 321 9.50 -21.12 -14.02
N TYR A 322 9.98 -21.85 -13.01
CA TYR A 322 11.41 -22.17 -12.90
C TYR A 322 11.90 -23.02 -14.08
N ALA A 323 11.12 -24.00 -14.54
CA ALA A 323 11.48 -24.79 -15.71
C ALA A 323 11.52 -23.95 -17.00
N VAL A 324 10.55 -23.05 -17.20
CA VAL A 324 10.55 -22.10 -18.32
C VAL A 324 11.76 -21.16 -18.25
N SER A 325 12.10 -20.67 -17.07
CA SER A 325 13.29 -19.81 -16.90
C SER A 325 14.59 -20.53 -17.24
N ALA A 326 14.69 -21.82 -16.90
CA ALA A 326 15.84 -22.65 -17.27
C ALA A 326 15.91 -22.88 -18.79
N LEU A 327 14.77 -23.17 -19.41
CA LEU A 327 14.68 -23.32 -20.87
C LEU A 327 15.07 -22.03 -21.61
N HIS A 328 14.57 -20.88 -21.14
CA HIS A 328 14.93 -19.57 -21.67
C HIS A 328 16.44 -19.30 -21.52
N GLY A 329 17.03 -19.68 -20.39
CA GLY A 329 18.48 -19.65 -20.20
C GLY A 329 19.24 -20.50 -21.23
N CYS A 330 18.77 -21.70 -21.54
CA CYS A 330 19.37 -22.59 -22.55
C CYS A 330 19.27 -22.02 -23.97
N VAL A 331 18.14 -21.37 -24.30
CA VAL A 331 17.95 -20.70 -25.60
C VAL A 331 18.93 -19.54 -25.76
N LEU A 332 19.09 -18.72 -24.72
CA LEU A 332 20.04 -17.60 -24.71
C LEU A 332 21.52 -18.04 -24.69
N SER A 333 21.83 -19.21 -24.14
CA SER A 333 23.23 -19.67 -23.98
C SER A 333 23.85 -20.28 -25.25
N GLU A 334 23.15 -20.35 -26.38
CA GLU A 334 23.65 -20.83 -27.68
C GLU A 334 24.36 -22.22 -27.64
N ILE A 335 24.00 -23.12 -26.71
CA ILE A 335 24.52 -24.49 -26.69
C ILE A 335 23.61 -25.36 -27.57
N GLN A 336 23.79 -25.25 -28.89
CA GLN A 336 23.24 -26.24 -29.82
C GLN A 336 24.19 -27.45 -29.87
N VAL A 337 23.82 -28.52 -29.17
CA VAL A 337 24.52 -29.80 -29.29
C VAL A 337 24.22 -30.34 -30.69
N HIS A 338 25.22 -30.29 -31.58
CA HIS A 338 25.21 -30.94 -32.87
C HIS A 338 24.94 -32.44 -32.65
N PHE A 339 23.70 -32.89 -32.89
CA PHE A 339 23.45 -34.32 -33.12
C PHE A 339 24.05 -34.64 -34.50
N MET A 340 25.36 -34.93 -34.54
CA MET A 340 25.95 -35.64 -35.67
C MET A 340 25.37 -37.06 -35.68
N TYR A 341 24.32 -37.26 -36.46
CA TYR A 341 24.06 -38.57 -37.03
C TYR A 341 25.18 -38.84 -38.03
N SER A 342 26.17 -39.65 -37.63
CA SER A 342 27.12 -40.25 -38.57
C SER A 342 26.47 -41.54 -39.12
N PRO A 343 26.44 -41.74 -40.45
CA PRO A 343 25.74 -42.85 -41.10
C PRO A 343 26.33 -44.24 -40.78
#